data_AF-A0A5P9F5M7-F1
#
_entry.id   AF-A0A5P9F5M7-F1
#
_cell.length_a   1.000
_cell.length_b   1.000
_cell.length_c   1.000
_cell.angle_alpha   90.00
_cell.angle_beta   90.00
_cell.angle_gamma   90.00
#
_symmetry.space_group_name_H-M   'P 1'
#
loop_
_entity.id
_entity.type
_entity.pdbx_description
1 polymer ?
#
loop_
_entity_poly.entity_id
_entity_poly.type
_entity_poly.pdbx_seq_one_letter_code
_entity_poly.pdbx_strand_id
1 'polypeptide(L)' 'MGEIADKAKGAANKAAGAAKSAAGQATGNEKLRSEGEAQKVKGDAQKAKGEIKGALGNKI' A
#
# COMPACT_ATOMS: atom_id res chain seq x y z
N MET A 1 16.81 -3.63 12.63
CA MET A 1 15.80 -2.65 13.08
C MET A 1 14.85 -2.15 11.96
N GLY A 2 14.77 -2.80 10.78
CA GLY A 2 13.99 -2.29 9.64
C GLY A 2 12.55 -2.82 9.49
N GLU A 3 12.32 -4.10 9.82
CA GLU A 3 11.06 -4.76 9.44
C GLU A 3 9.79 -4.21 10.10
N ILE A 4 9.88 -3.70 11.34
CA ILE A 4 8.72 -3.12 12.05
C ILE A 4 8.34 -1.78 11.43
N ALA A 5 9.34 -0.95 11.09
CA ALA A 5 9.13 0.35 10.45
C ALA A 5 8.58 0.18 9.02
N ASP A 6 9.08 -0.81 8.27
CA ASP A 6 8.58 -1.13 6.93
C ASP A 6 7.16 -1.70 6.95
N LYS A 7 6.83 -2.60 7.89
CA LYS A 7 5.47 -3.10 8.09
C LYS A 7 4.51 -1.99 8.51
N ALA A 8 4.93 -1.10 9.42
CA ALA A 8 4.14 0.05 9.83
C ALA A 8 3.88 1.03 8.68
N LYS A 9 4.90 1.35 7.86
CA LYS A 9 4.73 2.16 6.63
C LYS A 9 3.78 1.50 5.63
N GLY A 10 3.84 0.18 5.48
CA GLY A 10 2.93 -0.58 4.62
C GLY A 10 1.48 -0.50 5.10
N ALA A 11 1.26 -0.67 6.41
CA ALA A 11 -0.06 -0.56 7.03
C ALA A 11 -0.62 0.87 6.93
N ALA A 12 0.20 1.89 7.20
CA ALA A 12 -0.19 3.29 7.09
C ALA A 12 -0.58 3.68 5.66
N ASN A 13 0.17 3.24 4.64
CA ASN A 13 -0.19 3.49 3.24
C ASN A 13 -1.48 2.77 2.83
N LYS A 14 -1.70 1.53 3.27
CA LYS A 14 -2.96 0.81 3.01
C LYS A 14 -4.15 1.53 3.65
N ALA A 15 -4.00 2.00 4.89
CA ALA A 15 -5.03 2.77 5.59
C ALA A 15 -5.32 4.11 4.87
N ALA A 16 -4.28 4.84 4.47
CA ALA A 16 -4.43 6.09 3.73
C ALA A 16 -5.09 5.91 2.36
N GLY A 17 -4.72 4.86 1.60
CA GLY A 17 -5.35 4.54 0.32
C GLY A 17 -6.82 4.12 0.47
N ALA A 18 -7.14 3.35 1.51
CA ALA A 18 -8.52 2.99 1.85
C ALA A 18 -9.34 4.23 2.23
N ALA A 19 -8.78 5.12 3.05
CA ALA A 19 -9.43 6.37 3.44
C ALA A 19 -9.67 7.30 2.24
N LYS A 20 -8.69 7.47 1.33
CA LYS A 20 -8.87 8.25 0.10
C LYS A 20 -9.95 7.67 -0.81
N SER A 21 -9.98 6.34 -0.96
CA SER A 21 -10.99 5.65 -1.77
C SER A 21 -12.40 5.77 -1.16
N ALA A 22 -12.52 5.64 0.17
CA ALA A 22 -13.78 5.84 0.89
C ALA A 22 -14.25 7.29 0.82
N ALA A 23 -13.36 8.25 1.07
CA ALA A 23 -13.66 9.68 0.97
C ALA A 23 -14.03 10.08 -0.47
N GLY A 24 -13.33 9.56 -1.49
CA GLY A 24 -13.67 9.78 -2.90
C GLY A 24 -15.05 9.25 -3.26
N GLN A 25 -15.43 8.07 -2.77
CA GLN A 25 -16.78 7.52 -2.97
C GLN A 25 -17.85 8.35 -2.24
N ALA A 26 -17.60 8.75 -1.00
CA ALA A 26 -18.54 9.52 -0.19
C ALA A 26 -18.75 10.95 -0.72
N THR A 27 -17.72 11.55 -1.31
CA THR A 27 -17.76 12.93 -1.83
C THR A 27 -18.01 13.03 -3.33
N GLY A 28 -18.10 11.90 -4.05
CA GLY A 28 -18.21 11.87 -5.51
C GLY A 28 -16.94 12.36 -6.22
N ASN A 29 -15.79 12.40 -5.54
CA ASN A 29 -14.54 12.91 -6.07
C ASN A 29 -13.75 11.78 -6.77
N GLU A 30 -13.87 11.72 -8.09
CA GLU A 30 -13.18 10.74 -8.95
C GLU A 30 -11.65 10.78 -8.79
N LYS A 31 -11.07 11.97 -8.56
CA LYS A 31 -9.63 12.12 -8.37
C LYS A 31 -9.16 11.42 -7.09
N LEU A 32 -9.89 11.59 -5.98
CA LEU A 32 -9.61 10.89 -4.72
C LEU A 32 -9.78 9.37 -4.85
N ARG A 33 -10.82 8.92 -5.56
CA ARG A 33 -11.03 7.50 -5.85
C ARG A 33 -9.87 6.91 -6.64
N SER A 34 -9.49 7.58 -7.74
CA SER A 34 -8.40 7.16 -8.63
C SER A 34 -7.03 7.17 -7.92
N GLU A 35 -6.74 8.19 -7.10
CA GLU A 35 -5.55 8.22 -6.25
C GLU A 35 -5.52 7.07 -5.23
N GLY A 36 -6.68 6.72 -4.64
CA GLY A 36 -6.81 5.60 -3.71
C GLY A 36 -6.57 4.24 -4.38
N GLU A 37 -7.14 4.01 -5.57
CA GLU A 37 -6.89 2.81 -6.37
C GLU A 37 -5.43 2.71 -6.82
N ALA A 38 -4.85 3.80 -7.33
CA ALA A 38 -3.45 3.85 -7.73
C ALA A 38 -2.51 3.54 -6.55
N GLN A 39 -2.81 4.05 -5.35
CA GLN A 39 -2.05 3.72 -4.14
C GLN A 39 -2.19 2.25 -3.74
N LYS A 40 -3.38 1.64 -3.86
CA LYS A 40 -3.56 0.21 -3.59
C LYS A 40 -2.72 -0.64 -4.54
N VAL A 41 -2.81 -0.39 -5.84
CA VAL A 41 -2.03 -1.11 -6.87
C VAL A 41 -0.54 -0.98 -6.60
N LYS A 42 -0.05 0.24 -6.31
CA LYS A 42 1.36 0.47 -5.96
C LYS A 42 1.76 -0.27 -4.69
N GLY A 43 0.90 -0.28 -3.67
CA GLY A 43 1.12 -0.99 -2.42
C GLY A 43 1.19 -2.50 -2.59
N ASP A 44 0.30 -3.08 -3.40
CA ASP A 44 0.32 -4.51 -3.72
C ASP A 44 1.56 -4.90 -4.56
N ALA A 45 1.94 -4.07 -5.54
CA ALA A 45 3.17 -4.27 -6.29
C ALA A 45 4.43 -4.22 -5.40
N GLN A 46 4.48 -3.28 -4.44
CA GLN A 46 5.56 -3.21 -3.47
C GLN A 46 5.57 -4.41 -2.52
N LYS A 47 4.39 -4.88 -2.10
CA LYS A 47 4.26 -6.04 -1.22
C LYS A 47 4.73 -7.30 -1.95
N ALA A 48 4.31 -7.52 -3.19
CA ALA A 48 4.77 -8.62 -4.02
C ALA A 48 6.29 -8.58 -4.24
N LYS A 49 6.87 -7.42 -4.60
CA LYS A 49 8.33 -7.26 -4.69
C LYS A 49 9.04 -7.52 -3.36
N GLY A 50 8.47 -7.08 -2.24
CA GLY A 50 8.99 -7.31 -0.90
C GLY A 50 8.96 -8.77 -0.51
N GLU A 51 7.88 -9.49 -0.84
CA GLU A 51 7.73 -10.92 -0.59
C GLU A 51 8.71 -11.74 -1.45
N ILE A 52 8.90 -11.38 -2.73
CA ILE A 52 9.90 -12.01 -3.61
C ILE A 52 11.33 -11.75 -3.08
N LYS A 53 11.64 -10.50 -2.71
CA LYS A 53 12.95 -10.14 -2.15
C LYS A 53 13.20 -10.80 -0.80
N GLY A 54 12.17 -10.91 0.04
CA GLY A 54 12.23 -11.60 1.33
C GLY A 54 12.43 -13.10 1.16
N ALA A 55 11.71 -13.74 0.24
CA ALA A 55 11.84 -15.16 -0.05
C ALA A 55 13.22 -15.52 -0.62
N LEU A 56 13.81 -14.65 -1.45
CA LEU A 56 15.15 -14.82 -2.00
C LEU A 56 16.26 -14.44 -1.00
N GLY A 57 16.03 -13.42 -0.17
CA GLY A 57 17.01 -12.93 0.80
C GLY A 57 17.15 -13.79 2.06
N ASN A 58 16.16 -14.64 2.36
CA ASN A 58 16.17 -15.54 3.52
C ASN A 58 16.75 -16.93 3.21
N LYS A 59 17.41 -17.10 2.05
CA LYS A 59 18.04 -18.35 1.60
C LYS A 59 19.57 -18.24 1.47
N ILE A 60 20.21 -17.28 2.14
CA ILE A 60 21.67 -17.15 2.25
C ILE A 60 22.05 -17.11 3.72
#